data_AF-A0A2K4FRS4-F1
#
_entry.id   AF-A0A2K4FRS4-F1
#
_cell.length_a   1.000
_cell.length_b   1.000
_cell.length_c   1.000
_cell.angle_alpha   90.00
_cell.angle_beta   90.00
_cell.angle_gamma   90.00
#
_symmetry.space_group_name_H-M   'P 1'
#
loop_
_entity.id
_entity.type
_entity.pdbx_description
1 polymer ?
#
loop_
_entity_poly.entity_id
_entity_poly.type
_entity_poly.pdbx_seq_one_letter_code
_entity_poly.pdbx_strand_id
1 'polypeptide(L)' 'FNFASQRAIERLGAKKDGVIRGHVMRRDGTIRDTVMYSLRAGEWPEVKAQLLYLLDKPRG' A
#
# COMPACT_ATOMS: atom_id res chain seq x y z
N PHE A 1 2.69 0.88 -14.20
CA PHE A 1 2.08 1.26 -12.90
C PHE A 1 2.11 0.08 -11.94
N ASN A 2 2.33 0.30 -10.64
CA ASN A 2 2.42 -0.79 -9.65
C ASN A 2 1.05 -1.05 -9.02
N PHE A 3 0.15 -1.73 -9.72
CA PHE A 3 -1.19 -2.03 -9.22
C PHE A 3 -1.20 -3.21 -8.24
N ALA A 4 -0.24 -4.13 -8.34
CA ALA A 4 -0.15 -5.27 -7.44
C ALA A 4 0.17 -4.83 -6.00
N SER A 5 1.15 -3.95 -5.81
CA SER A 5 1.46 -3.42 -4.47
C SER A 5 0.36 -2.50 -3.94
N GLN A 6 -0.28 -1.68 -4.79
CA GLN A 6 -1.42 -0.86 -4.36
C GLN A 6 -2.55 -1.73 -3.79
N ARG A 7 -2.96 -2.78 -4.52
CA ARG A 7 -3.96 -3.73 -4.02
C ARG A 7 -3.53 -4.45 -2.75
N ALA A 8 -2.25 -4.79 -2.62
CA ALA A 8 -1.75 -5.44 -1.41
C ALA A 8 -1.83 -4.51 -0.20
N ILE A 9 -1.44 -3.24 -0.35
CA ILE A 9 -1.51 -2.22 0.70
C ILE A 9 -2.97 -1.94 1.09
N GLU A 10 -3.86 -1.82 0.11
CA GLU A 10 -5.30 -1.62 0.33
C GLU A 10 -5.94 -2.84 1.01
N ARG A 11 -5.53 -4.05 0.65
CA ARG A 11 -5.97 -5.29 1.30
C ARG A 11 -5.52 -5.38 2.77
N LEU A 12 -4.47 -4.69 3.17
CA LEU A 12 -4.07 -4.59 4.58
C LEU A 12 -4.91 -3.56 5.36
N GLY A 13 -5.77 -2.77 4.70
CA GLY A 13 -6.59 -1.75 5.36
C GLY A 13 -5.95 -0.36 5.45
N ALA A 14 -4.78 -0.14 4.83
CA ALA A 14 -4.21 1.20 4.70
C ALA A 14 -5.04 2.07 3.74
N LYS A 15 -5.18 3.36 4.07
CA LYS A 15 -6.00 4.30 3.31
C LYS A 15 -5.15 5.07 2.30
N LYS A 16 -5.70 5.30 1.10
CA LYS A 16 -5.04 6.08 0.05
C LYS A 16 -5.22 7.57 0.33
N ASP A 17 -4.12 8.26 0.56
CA ASP A 17 -4.13 9.71 0.86
C ASP A 17 -4.05 10.57 -0.40
N GLY A 18 -3.49 10.03 -1.50
CA GLY A 18 -3.41 10.76 -2.76
C GLY A 18 -2.30 10.29 -3.69
N VAL A 19 -2.07 11.06 -4.74
CA VAL A 19 -1.02 10.81 -5.74
C VAL A 19 -0.19 12.07 -5.95
N ILE A 20 1.10 12.00 -5.66
CA ILE A 20 2.06 13.03 -6.02
C ILE A 20 2.49 12.78 -7.46
N ARG A 21 2.11 13.68 -8.36
CA ARG A 21 2.44 13.60 -9.78
C ARG A 21 3.87 14.07 -10.03
N GLY A 22 4.61 13.36 -10.86
CA GLY A 22 5.95 13.80 -11.27
C GLY A 22 7.04 13.68 -10.19
N HIS A 23 6.82 12.88 -9.14
CA HIS A 23 7.60 12.94 -7.90
C HIS A 23 9.05 12.44 -8.02
N VAL A 24 9.28 11.33 -8.72
CA VAL A 24 10.58 10.66 -8.74
C VAL A 24 11.06 10.44 -10.16
N MET A 25 12.30 10.85 -10.45
CA MET A 25 13.01 10.50 -11.66
C MET A 25 13.65 9.11 -11.51
N ARG A 26 13.45 8.25 -12.51
CA ARG A 26 14.11 6.95 -12.59
C ARG A 26 15.49 7.08 -13.22
N ARG A 27 16.31 6.03 -13.06
CA ARG A 27 17.64 5.95 -13.71
C ARG A 27 17.58 5.99 -15.24
N ASP A 28 16.45 5.62 -15.83
CA ASP A 28 16.20 5.67 -17.28
C ASP A 28 15.71 7.05 -17.77
N GLY A 29 15.63 8.06 -16.89
CA GLY A 29 15.17 9.41 -17.22
C GLY A 29 13.65 9.59 -17.22
N THR A 30 12.87 8.53 -17.04
CA THR A 30 11.40 8.65 -16.94
C THR A 30 10.96 9.15 -15.57
N ILE A 31 9.88 9.92 -15.54
CA ILE A 31 9.29 10.42 -14.30
C ILE A 31 8.14 9.50 -13.86
N ARG A 32 7.98 9.29 -12.55
CA ARG A 32 6.88 8.50 -11.98
C ARG A 32 6.11 9.28 -10.91
N ASP A 33 4.81 9.03 -10.90
CA ASP A 33 3.90 9.35 -9.80
C ASP A 33 4.10 8.44 -8.57
N THR A 34 3.91 9.01 -7.39
CA THR A 34 3.92 8.30 -6.11
C THR A 34 2.52 8.27 -5.52
N VAL A 35 2.04 7.07 -5.19
CA VAL A 35 0.77 6.90 -4.47
C VAL A 35 1.08 6.83 -2.99
N MET A 36 0.46 7.70 -2.20
CA MET A 36 0.66 7.78 -0.76
C MET A 36 -0.46 7.05 -0.03
N TYR A 37 -0.08 6.33 1.02
CA TYR A 37 -0.98 5.61 1.91
C TYR A 37 -0.61 5.89 3.37
N SER A 38 -1.61 5.85 4.25
CA SER A 38 -1.42 6.03 5.69
C SER A 38 -2.26 5.05 6.50
N LEU A 39 -1.85 4.92 7.76
CA LEU A 39 -2.56 4.20 8.80
C LEU A 39 -2.36 4.94 10.12
N ARG A 40 -3.46 5.24 10.82
CA ARG A 40 -3.43 5.89 12.13
C ARG A 40 -3.29 4.85 13.23
N ALA A 41 -2.77 5.27 14.38
CA ALA A 41 -2.60 4.39 15.53
C ALA A 41 -3.89 3.65 15.94
N GLY A 42 -5.05 4.33 15.87
CA GLY A 42 -6.35 3.71 16.17
C GLY A 42 -6.83 2.67 15.15
N GLU A 43 -6.27 2.66 13.93
CA GLU A 43 -6.61 1.71 12.88
C GLU A 43 -5.72 0.45 12.94
N TRP A 44 -4.60 0.52 13.66
CA TRP A 44 -3.62 -0.56 13.72
C TRP A 44 -4.16 -1.88 14.31
N PRO A 45 -4.96 -1.90 15.39
CA PRO A 45 -5.45 -3.16 15.95
C PRO A 45 -6.22 -4.02 14.93
N GLU A 46 -7.09 -3.39 14.13
CA GLU A 46 -7.87 -4.06 13.09
C GLU A 46 -6.98 -4.57 11.96
N VAL A 47 -6.10 -3.71 11.45
CA VAL A 47 -5.15 -4.08 10.38
C VAL A 47 -4.19 -5.18 10.80
N LYS A 48 -3.73 -5.16 12.05
CA LYS A 48 -2.89 -6.23 12.61
C LYS A 48 -3.65 -7.56 12.66
N ALA A 49 -4.92 -7.55 13.10
CA ALA A 49 -5.74 -8.76 13.11
C ALA A 49 -5.94 -9.32 11.70
N GLN A 50 -6.22 -8.46 10.72
CA GLN A 50 -6.34 -8.85 9.32
C GLN A 50 -5.03 -9.42 8.77
N LEU A 51 -3.89 -8.78 9.05
CA LEU A 51 -2.57 -9.27 8.64
C LEU A 51 -2.29 -10.66 9.20
N LEU A 52 -2.54 -10.89 10.49
CA LEU A 52 -2.35 -12.20 11.12
C LEU A 52 -3.25 -13.26 10.49
N TYR A 53 -4.53 -12.95 10.25
CA TYR A 53 -5.44 -13.84 9.53
C TYR A 53 -4.93 -14.20 8.14
N LEU A 54 -4.39 -13.22 7.40
CA LEU A 54 -3.84 -13.45 6.06
C LEU A 54 -2.55 -14.28 6.04
N LEU A 55 -1.76 -14.24 7.12
CA LEU A 55 -0.56 -15.05 7.27
C LEU A 55 -0.89 -16.49 7.66
N ASP A 56 -1.92 -16.69 8.49
CA ASP A 56 -2.38 -18.00 8.95
C ASP A 56 -3.20 -18.75 7.88
N LYS A 57 -3.85 -18.02 6.97
CA LYS A 57 -4.64 -18.61 5.89
C LYS A 57 -3.73 -19.45 4.97
N PRO A 58 -4.00 -20.76 4.80
CA PRO A 58 -3.23 -21.59 3.89
C PRO A 58 -3.29 -21.00 2.47
N ARG A 59 -2.11 -20.81 1.88
CA ARG A 59 -1.98 -20.43 0.47
C ARG A 59 -2.23 -21.71 -0.33
N GLY A 60 -3.46 -21.85 -0.81
CA GLY A 60 -3.82 -22.89 -1.79
C GLY A 60 -3.02 -22.75 -3.08
#